data_AF-A0A8C2ZMI9-F1
#
_entry.id   AF-A0A8C2ZMI9-F1
#
_cell.length_a   1.000
_cell.length_b   1.000
_cell.length_c   1.000
_cell.angle_alpha   90.00
_cell.angle_beta   90.00
_cell.angle_gamma   90.00
#
_symmetry.space_group_name_H-M   'P 1'
#
loop_
_entity.id
_entity.type
_entity.pdbx_description
1 polymer ?
#
loop_
_entity_poly.entity_id
_entity_poly.type
_entity_poly.pdbx_seq_one_letter_code
_entity_poly.pdbx_strand_id
1 'polypeptide(L)'
;MADFGEILRNIGEFGLFQQLTLIALCFTNLIQPFIFASFLFIQSDPERHCNTDWILQADSNLTTDEQLNLTLPREEDGTFSRCQMFLPVNWDIGAIREYGLNETTRCRDGWVYYDTLYDFDLVCDQANMVQVTQAVFMSGILVGSIIFGPFAESFGRKRATQITTVLLFIFTVTTALCPNVYLYLASMFMVGIGGGGYRINSIILATEWIGPSKRSWGACVAQLFGAVGQCVVAGMIYFIRDWRLAQLITAAPIAVVVIYIWFIPESARWLLSRGRTEEAKQLIVKAAAINKRTVSDSLLNNVHFSFFPIIHIIFRSPVLTKYLFIITLSWFSLNLSIFCVYFNMGSFGYSIFVTQLLFGAIEIPAHILCMWLLEVFGRKILFVATLLSGGLSCILVLAVPQDRAPLAASI
;
A
#
# COMPACT_ATOMS: atom_id res chain seq x y z
N MET A 1 -29.38 -24.03 19.69
CA MET A 1 -28.62 -23.72 18.46
C MET A 1 -27.39 -22.96 18.92
N ALA A 2 -26.21 -23.58 18.88
CA ALA A 2 -24.99 -22.92 19.36
C ALA A 2 -24.56 -21.89 18.31
N ASP A 3 -24.43 -20.63 18.71
CA ASP A 3 -23.82 -19.61 17.83
C ASP A 3 -22.35 -20.00 17.60
N PHE A 4 -21.82 -19.76 16.40
CA PHE A 4 -20.42 -20.07 16.09
C PHE A 4 -19.46 -19.34 17.05
N GLY A 5 -19.87 -18.19 17.60
CA GLY A 5 -19.15 -17.50 18.67
C GLY A 5 -19.01 -18.30 19.96
N GLU A 6 -19.98 -19.15 20.30
CA GLU A 6 -19.95 -20.04 21.48
C GLU A 6 -18.93 -21.18 21.31
N ILE A 7 -18.81 -21.71 20.09
CA ILE A 7 -17.80 -22.72 19.73
C ILE A 7 -16.39 -22.14 19.93
N LEU A 8 -16.16 -20.93 19.40
CA LEU A 8 -14.86 -20.25 19.55
C LEU A 8 -14.53 -19.94 21.00
N ARG A 9 -15.53 -19.60 21.83
CA ARG A 9 -15.34 -19.41 23.29
C ARG A 9 -14.86 -20.67 23.99
N ASN A 10 -15.45 -21.82 23.66
CA ASN A 10 -15.07 -23.09 24.27
C ASN A 10 -13.65 -23.53 23.87
N ILE A 11 -13.26 -23.29 22.62
CA ILE A 11 -11.92 -23.59 22.08
C ILE A 11 -10.84 -22.60 22.57
N GLY A 12 -11.27 -21.50 23.19
CA GLY A 12 -10.44 -20.37 23.58
C GLY A 12 -10.58 -19.25 22.55
N GLU A 13 -11.16 -18.12 22.96
CA GLU A 13 -11.47 -16.99 22.07
C GLU A 13 -10.25 -16.44 21.33
N PHE A 14 -9.05 -16.58 21.92
CA PHE A 14 -7.79 -16.12 21.37
C PHE A 14 -6.61 -16.99 21.85
N GLY A 15 -6.68 -18.30 21.57
CA GLY A 15 -5.63 -19.26 21.89
C GLY A 15 -4.44 -19.22 20.92
N LEU A 16 -3.47 -20.11 21.15
CA LEU A 16 -2.22 -20.20 20.38
C LEU A 16 -2.47 -20.43 18.88
N PHE A 17 -3.46 -21.24 18.53
CA PHE A 17 -3.85 -21.45 17.13
C PHE A 17 -4.30 -20.15 16.45
N GLN A 18 -5.17 -19.37 17.11
CA GLN A 18 -5.67 -18.11 16.58
C GLN A 18 -4.54 -17.07 16.46
N GLN A 19 -3.66 -17.01 17.45
CA GLN A 19 -2.50 -16.11 17.44
C GLN A 19 -1.55 -16.42 16.29
N LEU A 20 -1.18 -17.69 16.11
CA LEU A 20 -0.30 -18.11 15.01
C LEU A 20 -0.94 -17.85 13.64
N THR A 21 -2.23 -18.15 13.48
CA THR A 21 -2.95 -17.92 12.22
C THR A 21 -3.05 -16.42 11.92
N LEU A 22 -3.32 -15.59 12.94
CA LEU A 22 -3.35 -14.14 12.81
C LEU A 22 -1.98 -13.61 12.39
N ILE A 23 -0.91 -13.96 13.12
CA ILE A 23 0.46 -13.49 12.80
C ILE A 23 0.87 -13.93 11.40
N ALA A 24 0.60 -15.17 11.01
CA ALA A 24 0.93 -15.70 9.68
C ALA A 24 0.20 -14.96 8.55
N LEU A 25 -1.07 -14.59 8.75
CA LEU A 25 -1.85 -13.82 7.77
C LEU A 25 -1.50 -12.33 7.78
N CYS A 26 -1.13 -11.77 8.93
CA CYS A 26 -0.72 -10.36 9.05
C CYS A 26 0.71 -10.10 8.59
N PHE A 27 1.55 -11.12 8.49
CA PHE A 27 2.94 -10.95 8.03
C PHE A 27 3.02 -10.31 6.64
N THR A 28 2.12 -10.63 5.73
CA THR A 28 2.08 -9.99 4.40
C THR A 28 1.72 -8.51 4.47
N ASN A 29 0.95 -8.07 5.49
CA ASN A 29 0.65 -6.65 5.67
C ASN A 29 1.91 -5.86 6.07
N LEU A 30 2.90 -6.49 6.71
CA LEU A 30 4.21 -5.88 6.94
C LEU A 30 4.94 -5.64 5.63
N ILE A 31 4.72 -6.49 4.62
CA ILE A 31 5.36 -6.40 3.31
C ILE A 31 4.62 -5.41 2.38
N GLN A 32 3.31 -5.21 2.57
CA GLN A 32 2.51 -4.40 1.66
C GLN A 32 2.99 -2.94 1.48
N PRO A 33 3.49 -2.24 2.51
CA PRO A 33 4.11 -0.93 2.35
C PRO A 33 5.33 -0.89 1.42
N PHE A 34 6.04 -2.01 1.23
CA PHE A 34 7.17 -2.10 0.31
C PHE A 34 6.75 -2.08 -1.16
N ILE A 35 5.50 -2.44 -1.47
CA ILE A 35 4.93 -2.27 -2.82
C ILE A 35 4.69 -0.77 -3.08
N PHE A 36 4.29 -0.02 -2.05
CA PHE A 36 4.15 1.43 -2.17
C PHE A 36 5.50 2.16 -2.24
N ALA A 37 6.58 1.54 -1.74
CA ALA A 37 7.94 2.06 -1.85
C ALA A 37 8.37 2.32 -3.29
N SER A 38 7.94 1.50 -4.27
CA SER A 38 8.27 1.74 -5.68
C SER A 38 7.74 3.09 -6.14
N PHE A 39 6.57 3.52 -5.64
CA PHE A 39 6.03 4.84 -5.96
C PHE A 39 6.87 5.95 -5.34
N LEU A 40 7.40 5.76 -4.13
CA LEU A 40 8.24 6.77 -3.49
C LEU A 40 9.53 7.02 -4.29
N PHE A 41 10.16 5.95 -4.79
CA PHE A 41 11.33 6.06 -5.65
C PHE A 41 11.03 6.77 -6.98
N ILE A 42 9.88 6.51 -7.59
CA ILE A 42 9.49 7.18 -8.84
C ILE A 42 9.03 8.62 -8.58
N GLN A 43 8.49 8.91 -7.40
CA GLN A 43 7.96 10.22 -7.03
C GLN A 43 9.03 11.21 -6.57
N SER A 44 10.22 10.76 -6.14
CA SER A 44 11.31 11.71 -5.94
C SER A 44 11.54 12.50 -7.23
N ASP A 45 11.86 13.78 -7.13
CA ASP A 45 12.29 14.58 -8.27
C ASP A 45 13.79 14.79 -8.12
N PRO A 46 14.64 13.94 -8.73
CA PRO A 46 16.09 14.03 -8.55
C PRO A 46 16.61 15.28 -9.23
N GLU A 47 17.68 15.84 -8.68
CA GLU A 47 18.46 16.85 -9.40
C GLU A 47 19.03 16.23 -10.68
N ARG A 48 18.82 16.94 -11.79
CA ARG A 48 19.14 16.48 -13.14
C ARG A 48 19.35 17.66 -14.06
N HIS A 49 19.96 17.38 -15.21
CA HIS A 49 20.02 18.30 -16.33
C HIS A 49 19.84 17.56 -17.65
N CYS A 50 19.54 18.30 -18.73
CA CYS A 50 19.55 17.71 -20.07
C CYS A 50 20.96 17.19 -20.40
N ASN A 51 21.05 16.08 -21.14
CA ASN A 51 22.31 15.73 -21.77
C ASN A 51 22.64 16.79 -22.84
N THR A 52 23.81 17.42 -22.71
CA THR A 52 24.30 18.46 -23.63
C THR A 52 25.65 18.11 -24.26
N ASP A 53 25.98 16.82 -24.34
CA ASP A 53 27.24 16.30 -24.89
C ASP A 53 27.47 16.69 -26.35
N TRP A 54 26.44 17.18 -27.05
CA TRP A 54 26.58 17.76 -28.38
C TRP A 54 27.64 18.87 -28.44
N ILE A 55 27.83 19.66 -27.37
CA ILE A 55 28.82 20.74 -27.34
C ILE A 55 30.27 20.22 -27.30
N LEU A 56 30.48 18.97 -26.85
CA LEU A 56 31.81 18.34 -26.83
C LEU A 56 32.33 18.04 -28.25
N GLN A 57 31.46 18.07 -29.27
CA GLN A 57 31.87 18.02 -30.67
C GLN A 57 32.56 19.32 -31.12
N ALA A 58 32.21 20.46 -30.50
CA ALA A 58 32.82 21.76 -30.79
C ALA A 58 34.12 21.97 -30.01
N ASP A 59 34.19 21.51 -28.75
CA ASP A 59 35.42 21.48 -27.96
C ASP A 59 35.40 20.33 -26.95
N SER A 60 36.35 19.41 -27.09
CA SER A 60 36.46 18.21 -26.25
C SER A 60 37.08 18.45 -24.87
N ASN A 61 37.68 19.62 -24.62
CA ASN A 61 38.39 19.95 -23.36
C ASN A 61 37.56 20.83 -22.40
N LEU A 62 36.25 20.94 -22.61
CA LEU A 62 35.36 21.72 -21.73
C LEU A 62 35.26 21.09 -20.34
N THR A 63 35.25 21.94 -19.31
CA THR A 63 34.90 21.50 -17.95
C THR A 63 33.39 21.34 -17.82
N THR A 64 32.93 20.45 -16.93
CA THR A 64 31.50 20.19 -16.72
C THR A 64 30.73 21.47 -16.38
N ASP A 65 31.29 22.33 -15.53
CA ASP A 65 30.65 23.59 -15.14
C ASP A 65 30.53 24.56 -16.33
N GLU A 66 31.55 24.62 -17.18
CA GLU A 66 31.53 25.45 -18.38
C GLU A 66 30.53 24.91 -19.42
N GLN A 67 30.50 23.59 -19.62
CA GLN A 67 29.50 22.93 -20.46
C GLN A 67 28.08 23.28 -20.01
N LEU A 68 27.77 23.12 -18.73
CA LEU A 68 26.44 23.42 -18.19
C LEU A 68 26.09 24.90 -18.34
N ASN A 69 27.03 25.81 -18.07
CA ASN A 69 26.79 27.25 -18.16
C ASN A 69 26.56 27.76 -19.59
N LEU A 70 27.14 27.10 -20.60
CA LEU A 70 26.94 27.46 -22.01
C LEU A 70 25.69 26.82 -22.62
N THR A 71 25.25 25.66 -22.10
CA THR A 71 24.22 24.83 -22.76
C THR A 71 22.87 24.83 -22.04
N LEU A 72 22.80 25.25 -20.78
CA LEU A 72 21.57 25.26 -20.00
C LEU A 72 21.14 26.67 -19.61
N PRO A 73 19.85 27.02 -19.81
CA PRO A 73 19.31 28.27 -19.30
C PRO A 73 19.23 28.26 -17.77
N ARG A 74 19.27 29.45 -17.16
CA ARG A 74 19.06 29.63 -15.72
C ARG A 74 17.62 30.01 -15.42
N GLU A 75 17.08 29.47 -14.33
CA GLU A 75 15.76 29.81 -13.79
C GLU A 75 15.85 31.07 -12.91
N GLU A 76 14.70 31.62 -12.48
CA GLU A 76 14.62 32.86 -11.68
C GLU A 76 15.37 32.73 -10.34
N ASP A 77 15.48 31.51 -9.82
CA ASP A 77 16.20 31.17 -8.58
C ASP A 77 17.73 31.04 -8.77
N GLY A 78 18.23 31.23 -10.00
CA GLY A 78 19.65 31.17 -10.36
C GLY A 78 20.21 29.76 -10.60
N THR A 79 19.40 28.73 -10.39
CA THR A 79 19.67 27.32 -10.71
C THR A 79 19.57 27.05 -12.22
N PHE A 80 20.19 25.97 -12.69
CA PHE A 80 20.01 25.52 -14.08
C PHE A 80 18.62 24.93 -14.29
N SER A 81 18.04 25.17 -15.47
CA SER A 81 16.75 24.57 -15.81
C SER A 81 16.84 23.06 -15.92
N ARG A 82 15.88 22.38 -15.30
CA ARG A 82 15.85 20.90 -15.22
C ARG A 82 15.25 20.23 -16.47
N CYS A 83 14.58 21.00 -17.31
CA CYS A 83 13.75 20.49 -18.41
C CYS A 83 14.03 21.13 -19.78
N GLN A 84 14.83 22.19 -19.81
CA GLN A 84 15.13 22.94 -21.02
C GLN A 84 16.64 23.04 -21.21
N MET A 85 17.06 23.06 -22.47
CA MET A 85 18.43 23.33 -22.88
C MET A 85 18.43 24.34 -24.02
N PHE A 86 19.56 24.98 -24.27
CA PHE A 86 19.71 25.79 -25.47
C PHE A 86 19.71 24.91 -26.73
N LEU A 87 19.18 25.45 -27.83
CA LEU A 87 19.11 24.76 -29.10
C LEU A 87 20.54 24.41 -29.59
N PRO A 88 20.82 23.14 -29.95
CA PRO A 88 22.12 22.76 -30.49
C PRO A 88 22.43 23.53 -31.77
N VAL A 89 23.60 24.14 -31.84
CA VAL A 89 24.10 24.90 -32.99
C VAL A 89 25.46 24.37 -33.45
N ASN A 90 25.73 24.43 -34.75
CA ASN A 90 27.01 24.03 -35.33
C ASN A 90 27.98 25.23 -35.38
N TRP A 91 28.16 25.91 -34.24
CA TRP A 91 29.07 27.07 -34.13
C TRP A 91 30.37 26.66 -33.42
N ASP A 92 31.46 27.35 -33.72
CA ASP A 92 32.71 27.19 -32.97
C ASP A 92 32.53 27.69 -31.54
N ILE A 93 33.27 27.08 -30.60
CA ILE A 93 33.16 27.41 -29.17
C ILE A 93 33.43 28.90 -28.88
N GLY A 94 34.30 29.54 -29.66
CA GLY A 94 34.58 30.96 -29.56
C GLY A 94 33.37 31.84 -29.87
N ALA A 95 32.62 31.50 -30.92
CA ALA A 95 31.40 32.23 -31.29
C ALA A 95 30.27 32.01 -30.27
N ILE A 96 30.17 30.81 -29.70
CA ILE A 96 29.20 30.52 -28.63
C ILE A 96 29.52 31.34 -27.38
N ARG A 97 30.79 31.45 -27.00
CA ARG A 97 31.23 32.29 -25.85
C ARG A 97 30.97 33.78 -26.08
N GLU A 98 31.10 34.26 -27.32
CA GLU A 98 30.95 35.69 -27.66
C GLU A 98 29.49 36.12 -27.82
N TYR A 99 28.68 35.33 -28.53
CA TYR A 99 27.31 35.70 -28.87
C TYR A 99 26.25 35.09 -27.94
N GLY A 100 26.58 34.00 -27.23
CA GLY A 100 25.64 33.26 -26.42
C GLY A 100 24.56 32.54 -27.22
N LEU A 101 23.78 31.69 -26.54
CA LEU A 101 22.62 31.01 -27.11
C LEU A 101 21.34 31.61 -26.52
N ASN A 102 20.37 31.92 -27.37
CA ASN A 102 19.13 32.59 -26.95
C ASN A 102 17.87 31.72 -27.14
N GLU A 103 17.89 30.78 -28.08
CA GLU A 103 16.76 29.88 -28.32
C GLU A 103 16.84 28.65 -27.42
N THR A 104 15.77 28.39 -26.66
CA THR A 104 15.65 27.20 -25.82
C THR A 104 14.80 26.13 -26.50
N THR A 105 15.13 24.87 -26.21
CA THR A 105 14.39 23.70 -26.67
C THR A 105 14.27 22.68 -25.53
N ARG A 106 13.45 21.64 -25.73
CA ARG A 106 13.32 20.54 -24.76
C ARG A 106 14.55 19.63 -24.85
N CYS A 107 14.89 18.93 -23.76
CA CYS A 107 15.97 17.95 -23.79
C CYS A 107 15.74 16.93 -24.92
N ARG A 108 16.69 16.77 -25.84
CA ARG A 108 16.59 15.84 -26.99
C ARG A 108 17.33 14.54 -26.76
N ASP A 109 18.51 14.63 -26.14
CA ASP A 109 19.46 13.52 -26.02
C ASP A 109 19.41 12.84 -24.64
N GLY A 110 18.24 12.91 -23.98
CA GLY A 110 18.01 12.34 -22.65
C GLY A 110 18.43 13.25 -21.49
N TRP A 111 18.51 12.66 -20.30
CA TRP A 111 18.84 13.35 -19.05
C TRP A 111 20.04 12.74 -18.36
N VAL A 112 20.80 13.58 -17.67
CA VAL A 112 21.87 13.15 -16.76
C VAL A 112 21.40 13.45 -15.35
N TYR A 113 21.37 12.41 -14.53
CA TYR A 113 20.95 12.48 -13.12
C TYR A 113 22.19 12.48 -12.22
N TYR A 114 22.19 13.34 -11.20
CA TYR A 114 23.24 13.32 -10.18
C TYR A 114 23.11 12.13 -9.23
N ASP A 115 21.90 11.59 -9.09
CA ASP A 115 21.57 10.38 -8.32
C ASP A 115 21.01 9.31 -9.28
N THR A 116 21.66 8.16 -9.37
CA THR A 116 21.39 7.07 -10.37
C THR A 116 20.13 6.25 -10.08
N LEU A 117 19.12 6.83 -9.43
CA LEU A 117 17.93 6.15 -8.95
C LEU A 117 16.84 5.92 -10.03
N TYR A 118 16.99 6.49 -11.23
CA TYR A 118 15.92 6.58 -12.24
C TYR A 118 16.25 5.81 -13.51
N ASP A 119 15.46 4.80 -13.81
CA ASP A 119 15.64 3.97 -15.02
C ASP A 119 14.69 4.33 -16.17
N PHE A 120 13.60 5.07 -15.91
CA PHE A 120 12.51 5.22 -16.87
C PHE A 120 12.36 6.62 -17.48
N ASP A 121 13.28 7.56 -17.22
CA ASP A 121 13.24 8.93 -17.76
C ASP A 121 11.85 9.60 -17.70
N LEU A 122 11.11 9.35 -16.60
CA LEU A 122 9.73 9.81 -16.40
C LEU A 122 9.68 11.25 -15.88
N VAL A 123 10.30 12.13 -16.64
CA VAL A 123 10.68 13.46 -16.20
C VAL A 123 10.06 14.52 -17.12
N CYS A 124 9.82 15.73 -16.59
CA CYS A 124 9.31 16.88 -17.34
C CYS A 124 7.97 16.56 -18.03
N ASP A 125 7.95 16.40 -19.36
CA ASP A 125 6.76 16.08 -20.14
C ASP A 125 6.11 14.74 -19.74
N GLN A 126 6.92 13.79 -19.23
CA GLN A 126 6.46 12.47 -18.82
C GLN A 126 6.23 12.35 -17.30
N ALA A 127 6.34 13.45 -16.54
CA ALA A 127 6.10 13.44 -15.09
C ALA A 127 4.70 12.93 -14.71
N ASN A 128 3.71 13.15 -15.59
CA ASN A 128 2.34 12.67 -15.41
C ASN A 128 2.26 11.12 -15.33
N MET A 129 3.22 10.40 -15.91
CA MET A 129 3.24 8.92 -15.89
C MET A 129 3.40 8.35 -14.48
N VAL A 130 3.98 9.11 -13.56
CA VAL A 130 4.05 8.73 -12.14
C VAL A 130 2.65 8.64 -11.54
N GLN A 131 1.82 9.66 -11.78
CA GLN A 131 0.43 9.70 -11.33
C GLN A 131 -0.43 8.63 -12.03
N VAL A 132 -0.19 8.41 -13.33
CA VAL A 132 -0.83 7.31 -14.08
C VAL A 132 -0.51 5.97 -13.44
N THR A 133 0.74 5.72 -13.04
CA THR A 133 1.14 4.47 -12.38
C THR A 133 0.39 4.27 -11.07
N GLN A 134 0.28 5.31 -10.24
CA GLN A 134 -0.49 5.25 -8.99
C GLN A 134 -1.97 4.97 -9.25
N ALA A 135 -2.58 5.64 -10.24
CA ALA A 135 -3.97 5.43 -10.62
C ALA A 135 -4.22 4.00 -11.14
N VAL A 136 -3.30 3.47 -11.96
CA VAL A 136 -3.34 2.09 -12.47
C VAL A 136 -3.29 1.10 -11.31
N PHE A 137 -2.36 1.27 -10.37
CA PHE A 137 -2.27 0.41 -9.19
C PHE A 137 -3.55 0.45 -8.33
N MET A 138 -4.10 1.64 -8.07
CA MET A 138 -5.35 1.79 -7.33
C MET A 138 -6.55 1.18 -8.05
N SER A 139 -6.61 1.30 -9.38
CA SER A 139 -7.62 0.62 -10.19
C SER A 139 -7.49 -0.90 -10.09
N GLY A 140 -6.26 -1.41 -10.00
CA GLY A 140 -5.98 -2.82 -9.73
C GLY A 140 -6.54 -3.26 -8.38
N ILE A 141 -6.33 -2.48 -7.31
CA ILE A 141 -6.91 -2.76 -5.98
C ILE A 141 -8.44 -2.82 -6.04
N LEU A 142 -9.08 -1.89 -6.75
CA LEU A 142 -10.54 -1.88 -6.94
C LEU A 142 -11.01 -3.16 -7.64
N VAL A 143 -10.41 -3.50 -8.77
CA VAL A 143 -10.74 -4.70 -9.54
C VAL A 143 -10.52 -5.96 -8.72
N GLY A 144 -9.39 -6.07 -8.02
CA GLY A 144 -9.09 -7.18 -7.13
C GLY A 144 -10.12 -7.33 -6.01
N SER A 145 -10.56 -6.22 -5.43
CA SER A 145 -11.58 -6.23 -4.37
C SER A 145 -12.95 -6.70 -4.88
N ILE A 146 -13.36 -6.26 -6.08
CA ILE A 146 -14.62 -6.66 -6.71
C ILE A 146 -14.61 -8.13 -7.12
N ILE A 147 -13.48 -8.65 -7.62
CA ILE A 147 -13.37 -10.04 -8.07
C ILE A 147 -13.23 -10.98 -6.87
N PHE A 148 -12.27 -10.71 -5.98
CA PHE A 148 -11.92 -11.64 -4.92
C PHE A 148 -12.86 -11.62 -3.71
N GLY A 149 -13.73 -10.61 -3.57
CA GLY A 149 -14.79 -10.59 -2.56
C GLY A 149 -15.83 -11.72 -2.76
N PRO A 150 -16.61 -11.72 -3.86
CA PRO A 150 -17.56 -12.79 -4.19
C PRO A 150 -16.89 -14.14 -4.42
N PHE A 151 -15.66 -14.14 -4.97
CA PHE A 151 -14.88 -15.36 -5.15
C PHE A 151 -14.63 -16.06 -3.81
N ALA A 152 -14.29 -15.33 -2.74
CA ALA A 152 -14.05 -15.90 -1.42
C ALA A 152 -15.31 -16.49 -0.79
N GLU A 153 -16.48 -15.90 -1.04
CA GLU A 153 -17.77 -16.50 -0.62
C GLU A 153 -18.05 -17.81 -1.35
N SER A 154 -17.72 -17.88 -2.63
CA SER A 154 -18.10 -18.99 -3.51
C SER A 154 -17.13 -20.17 -3.42
N PHE A 155 -15.83 -19.89 -3.41
CA PHE A 155 -14.75 -20.88 -3.52
C PHE A 155 -13.93 -21.07 -2.24
N GLY A 156 -14.14 -20.23 -1.22
CA GLY A 156 -13.48 -20.33 0.09
C GLY A 156 -12.50 -19.19 0.36
N ARG A 157 -12.35 -18.85 1.65
CA ARG A 157 -11.49 -17.75 2.10
C ARG A 157 -10.01 -18.08 1.91
N LYS A 158 -9.63 -19.34 2.17
CA LYS A 158 -8.27 -19.84 1.98
C LYS A 158 -7.85 -19.70 0.52
N ARG A 159 -8.63 -20.23 -0.43
CA ARG A 159 -8.29 -20.18 -1.86
C ARG A 159 -8.17 -18.75 -2.38
N ALA A 160 -9.08 -17.87 -1.97
CA ALA A 160 -9.02 -16.46 -2.33
C ALA A 160 -7.73 -15.78 -1.84
N THR A 161 -7.29 -16.12 -0.62
CA THR A 161 -6.04 -15.61 -0.04
C THR A 161 -4.80 -16.22 -0.73
N GLN A 162 -4.82 -17.51 -1.06
CA GLN A 162 -3.70 -18.19 -1.71
C GLN A 162 -3.42 -17.67 -3.12
N ILE A 163 -4.47 -17.57 -3.96
CA ILE A 163 -4.33 -17.10 -5.35
C ILE A 163 -3.79 -15.68 -5.38
N THR A 164 -4.33 -14.80 -4.54
CA THR A 164 -3.89 -13.40 -4.46
C THR A 164 -2.45 -13.26 -3.98
N THR A 165 -2.02 -14.10 -3.03
CA THR A 165 -0.61 -14.16 -2.58
C THR A 165 0.34 -14.58 -3.70
N VAL A 166 -0.03 -15.60 -4.47
CA VAL A 166 0.78 -16.08 -5.61
C VAL A 166 0.85 -15.02 -6.71
N LEU A 167 -0.27 -14.36 -7.02
CA LEU A 167 -0.31 -13.24 -7.97
C LEU A 167 0.61 -12.10 -7.50
N LEU A 168 0.53 -11.72 -6.22
CA LEU A 168 1.43 -10.72 -5.63
C LEU A 168 2.89 -11.09 -5.85
N PHE A 169 3.29 -12.30 -5.48
CA PHE A 169 4.68 -12.74 -5.63
C PHE A 169 5.18 -12.66 -7.08
N ILE A 170 4.44 -13.28 -8.02
CA ILE A 170 4.84 -13.34 -9.42
C ILE A 170 4.99 -11.92 -9.99
N PHE A 171 3.98 -11.08 -9.79
CA PHE A 171 3.99 -9.75 -10.40
C PHE A 171 4.92 -8.77 -9.67
N THR A 172 5.21 -8.94 -8.38
CA THR A 172 6.27 -8.15 -7.69
C THR A 172 7.66 -8.48 -8.24
N VAL A 173 7.95 -9.75 -8.53
CA VAL A 173 9.21 -10.11 -9.22
C VAL A 173 9.23 -9.52 -10.64
N THR A 174 8.13 -9.62 -11.37
CA THR A 174 8.02 -9.03 -12.72
C THR A 174 8.20 -7.51 -12.70
N THR A 175 7.68 -6.80 -11.69
CA THR A 175 7.89 -5.35 -11.55
C THR A 175 9.35 -4.98 -11.32
N ALA A 176 10.15 -5.85 -10.69
CA ALA A 176 11.57 -5.59 -10.50
C ALA A 176 12.38 -5.78 -11.79
N LEU A 177 11.97 -6.74 -12.62
CA LEU A 177 12.68 -7.16 -13.83
C LEU A 177 12.17 -6.45 -15.10
N CYS A 178 11.27 -5.47 -14.99
CA CYS A 178 10.65 -4.85 -16.16
C CYS A 178 11.66 -3.97 -16.94
N PRO A 179 11.87 -4.20 -18.24
CA PRO A 179 12.72 -3.34 -19.07
C PRO A 179 11.99 -2.11 -19.59
N ASN A 180 10.65 -2.08 -19.51
CA ASN A 180 9.82 -1.04 -20.11
C ASN A 180 8.70 -0.60 -19.16
N VAL A 181 8.38 0.70 -19.17
CA VAL A 181 7.30 1.35 -18.43
C VAL A 181 5.93 0.68 -18.65
N TYR A 182 5.60 0.23 -19.86
CA TYR A 182 4.30 -0.42 -20.10
C TYR A 182 4.16 -1.76 -19.39
N LEU A 183 5.23 -2.56 -19.37
CA LEU A 183 5.25 -3.81 -18.61
C LEU A 183 5.25 -3.53 -17.10
N TYR A 184 5.92 -2.46 -16.66
CA TYR A 184 5.85 -1.99 -15.28
C TYR A 184 4.41 -1.63 -14.88
N LEU A 185 3.70 -0.83 -15.69
CA LEU A 185 2.30 -0.44 -15.48
C LEU A 185 1.37 -1.66 -15.41
N ALA A 186 1.48 -2.57 -16.39
CA ALA A 186 0.68 -3.80 -16.41
C ALA A 186 0.95 -4.67 -15.18
N SER A 187 2.21 -4.79 -14.77
CA SER A 187 2.57 -5.56 -13.59
C SER A 187 2.07 -4.90 -12.31
N MET A 188 2.15 -3.57 -12.19
CA MET A 188 1.60 -2.81 -11.05
C MET A 188 0.07 -2.93 -10.95
N PHE A 189 -0.64 -2.96 -12.07
CA PHE A 189 -2.08 -3.27 -12.08
C PHE A 189 -2.36 -4.66 -11.46
N MET A 190 -1.59 -5.67 -11.86
CA MET A 190 -1.73 -7.04 -11.36
C MET A 190 -1.31 -7.18 -9.89
N VAL A 191 -0.26 -6.48 -9.45
CA VAL A 191 0.10 -6.36 -8.03
C VAL A 191 -1.03 -5.70 -7.25
N GLY A 192 -1.67 -4.66 -7.78
CA GLY A 192 -2.85 -4.04 -7.19
C GLY A 192 -4.01 -5.03 -7.01
N ILE A 193 -4.32 -5.83 -8.03
CA ILE A 193 -5.35 -6.89 -7.97
C ILE A 193 -5.04 -7.88 -6.85
N GLY A 194 -3.79 -8.39 -6.80
CA GLY A 194 -3.35 -9.30 -5.76
C GLY A 194 -3.41 -8.67 -4.37
N GLY A 195 -2.95 -7.42 -4.23
CA GLY A 195 -2.88 -6.69 -2.97
C GLY A 195 -4.25 -6.38 -2.38
N GLY A 196 -5.20 -5.90 -3.21
CA GLY A 196 -6.57 -5.65 -2.80
C GLY A 196 -7.29 -6.94 -2.39
N GLY A 197 -7.17 -7.98 -3.23
CA GLY A 197 -7.77 -9.28 -2.96
C GLY A 197 -7.20 -9.96 -1.70
N TYR A 198 -5.88 -9.90 -1.51
CA TYR A 198 -5.23 -10.47 -0.32
C TYR A 198 -5.65 -9.73 0.95
N ARG A 199 -5.61 -8.39 0.95
CA ARG A 199 -5.92 -7.56 2.13
C ARG A 199 -7.31 -7.84 2.67
N ILE A 200 -8.31 -7.94 1.80
CA ILE A 200 -9.69 -8.23 2.21
C ILE A 200 -9.80 -9.65 2.77
N ASN A 201 -9.27 -10.64 2.06
CA ASN A 201 -9.50 -12.04 2.40
C ASN A 201 -8.68 -12.54 3.59
N SER A 202 -7.45 -12.05 3.76
CA SER A 202 -6.60 -12.39 4.90
C SER A 202 -7.20 -11.94 6.23
N ILE A 203 -7.72 -10.71 6.30
CA ILE A 203 -8.36 -10.17 7.50
C ILE A 203 -9.66 -10.93 7.80
N ILE A 204 -10.47 -11.25 6.79
CA ILE A 204 -11.69 -12.05 6.99
C ILE A 204 -11.33 -13.44 7.53
N LEU A 205 -10.38 -14.13 6.90
CA LEU A 205 -9.94 -15.45 7.32
C LEU A 205 -9.40 -15.45 8.75
N ALA A 206 -8.59 -14.45 9.12
CA ALA A 206 -8.07 -14.31 10.48
C ALA A 206 -9.19 -14.04 11.50
N THR A 207 -10.09 -13.11 11.20
CA THR A 207 -11.15 -12.67 12.14
C THR A 207 -12.29 -13.69 12.30
N GLU A 208 -12.47 -14.60 11.35
CA GLU A 208 -13.42 -15.72 11.47
C GLU A 208 -12.95 -16.77 12.47
N TRP A 209 -11.64 -16.93 12.68
CA TRP A 209 -11.10 -17.81 13.71
C TRP A 209 -11.04 -17.18 15.11
N ILE A 210 -11.15 -15.85 15.20
CA ILE A 210 -11.08 -15.10 16.45
C ILE A 210 -12.47 -14.93 17.06
N GLY A 211 -12.55 -15.13 18.39
CA GLY A 211 -13.79 -14.95 19.15
C GLY A 211 -14.36 -13.52 19.05
N PRO A 212 -15.67 -13.33 19.21
CA PRO A 212 -16.34 -12.03 19.01
C PRO A 212 -15.76 -10.88 19.86
N SER A 213 -15.31 -11.19 21.08
CA SER A 213 -14.71 -10.25 22.04
C SER A 213 -13.41 -9.65 21.51
N LYS A 214 -12.48 -10.50 21.07
CA LYS A 214 -11.12 -10.12 20.63
C LYS A 214 -10.99 -9.88 19.13
N ARG A 215 -12.08 -9.98 18.36
CA ARG A 215 -12.05 -9.80 16.90
C ARG A 215 -11.50 -8.43 16.48
N SER A 216 -11.90 -7.36 17.16
CA SER A 216 -11.39 -6.01 16.86
C SER A 216 -9.90 -5.89 17.14
N TRP A 217 -9.42 -6.53 18.22
CA TRP A 217 -8.01 -6.57 18.55
C TRP A 217 -7.20 -7.24 17.43
N GLY A 218 -7.67 -8.38 16.91
CA GLY A 218 -7.03 -9.04 15.76
C GLY A 218 -6.95 -8.17 14.50
N ALA A 219 -8.00 -7.40 14.20
CA ALA A 219 -7.97 -6.46 13.08
C ALA A 219 -6.98 -5.30 13.30
N CYS A 220 -6.83 -4.80 14.53
CA CYS A 220 -5.84 -3.77 14.85
C CYS A 220 -4.40 -4.29 14.76
N VAL A 221 -4.13 -5.53 15.15
CA VAL A 221 -2.81 -6.16 14.97
C VAL A 221 -2.41 -6.19 13.50
N ALA A 222 -3.36 -6.49 12.60
CA ALA A 222 -3.10 -6.49 11.17
C ALA A 222 -2.62 -5.12 10.65
N GLN A 223 -3.15 -4.03 11.21
CA GLN A 223 -2.76 -2.66 10.88
C GLN A 223 -1.42 -2.27 11.52
N LEU A 224 -1.17 -2.72 12.75
CA LEU A 224 0.11 -2.52 13.44
C LEU A 224 1.28 -3.14 12.64
N PHE A 225 1.09 -4.33 12.07
CA PHE A 225 2.08 -4.94 11.17
C PHE A 225 2.36 -4.06 9.94
N GLY A 226 1.33 -3.41 9.39
CA GLY A 226 1.48 -2.44 8.30
C GLY A 226 2.30 -1.22 8.72
N ALA A 227 2.00 -0.61 9.87
CA ALA A 227 2.75 0.53 10.39
C ALA A 227 4.23 0.20 10.67
N VAL A 228 4.50 -0.97 11.25
CA VAL A 228 5.88 -1.48 11.42
C VAL A 228 6.54 -1.68 10.05
N GLY A 229 5.82 -2.26 9.09
CA GLY A 229 6.28 -2.42 7.71
C GLY A 229 6.72 -1.10 7.08
N GLN A 230 5.96 -0.03 7.27
CA GLN A 230 6.31 1.31 6.77
C GLN A 230 7.63 1.83 7.33
N CYS A 231 7.89 1.65 8.63
CA CYS A 231 9.16 2.03 9.24
C CYS A 231 10.33 1.23 8.66
N VAL A 232 10.15 -0.09 8.49
CA VAL A 232 11.18 -0.96 7.91
C VAL A 232 11.47 -0.56 6.47
N VAL A 233 10.44 -0.21 5.69
CA VAL A 233 10.57 0.29 4.32
C VAL A 233 11.36 1.58 4.28
N ALA A 234 11.06 2.55 5.15
CA ALA A 234 11.79 3.81 5.20
C ALA A 234 13.30 3.57 5.44
N GLY A 235 13.65 2.65 6.35
CA GLY A 235 15.03 2.24 6.58
C GLY A 235 15.63 1.52 5.36
N MET A 236 14.91 0.59 4.75
CA MET A 236 15.39 -0.16 3.58
C MET A 236 15.69 0.78 2.40
N ILE A 237 14.77 1.70 2.09
CA ILE A 237 14.94 2.69 1.02
C ILE A 237 16.16 3.59 1.29
N TYR A 238 16.41 3.96 2.55
CA TYR A 238 17.57 4.79 2.91
C TYR A 238 18.91 4.10 2.60
N PHE A 239 19.01 2.79 2.88
CA PHE A 239 20.23 2.01 2.63
C PHE A 239 20.33 1.52 1.17
N ILE A 240 19.21 1.22 0.54
CA ILE A 240 19.13 0.58 -0.77
C ILE A 240 18.53 1.58 -1.75
N ARG A 241 19.42 2.30 -2.44
CA ARG A 241 19.07 3.31 -3.44
C ARG A 241 18.82 2.74 -4.84
N ASP A 242 18.59 1.43 -4.94
CA ASP A 242 18.18 0.78 -6.18
C ASP A 242 16.76 0.24 -5.98
N TRP A 243 15.81 0.82 -6.70
CA TRP A 243 14.40 0.49 -6.59
C TRP A 243 14.11 -0.95 -7.08
N ARG A 244 14.86 -1.47 -8.06
CA ARG A 244 14.71 -2.85 -8.55
C ARG A 244 15.19 -3.83 -7.52
N LEU A 245 16.36 -3.58 -6.94
CA LEU A 245 16.89 -4.39 -5.86
C LEU A 245 15.96 -4.36 -4.64
N ALA A 246 15.43 -3.19 -4.28
CA ALA A 246 14.43 -3.05 -3.23
C ALA A 246 13.16 -3.89 -3.50
N GLN A 247 12.69 -3.94 -4.75
CA GLN A 247 11.56 -4.81 -5.13
C GLN A 247 11.91 -6.32 -5.01
N LEU A 248 13.11 -6.74 -5.42
CA LEU A 248 13.55 -8.13 -5.28
C LEU A 248 13.69 -8.55 -3.81
N ILE A 249 14.25 -7.68 -2.97
CA ILE A 249 14.34 -7.91 -1.52
C ILE A 249 12.95 -8.02 -0.91
N THR A 250 11.99 -7.23 -1.40
CA THR A 250 10.59 -7.30 -0.99
C THR A 250 9.91 -8.59 -1.45
N ALA A 251 10.28 -9.14 -2.61
CA ALA A 251 9.73 -10.40 -3.10
C ALA A 251 10.13 -11.60 -2.23
N ALA A 252 11.30 -11.56 -1.58
CA ALA A 252 11.80 -12.65 -0.74
C ALA A 252 10.86 -13.02 0.45
N PRO A 253 10.42 -12.09 1.30
CA PRO A 253 9.46 -12.42 2.35
C PRO A 253 8.08 -12.82 1.79
N ILE A 254 7.66 -12.32 0.60
CA ILE A 254 6.42 -12.78 -0.05
C ILE A 254 6.57 -14.25 -0.48
N ALA A 255 7.74 -14.66 -0.97
CA ALA A 255 8.01 -16.06 -1.31
C ALA A 255 7.83 -16.98 -0.09
N VAL A 256 8.30 -16.54 1.09
CA VAL A 256 8.09 -17.27 2.35
C VAL A 256 6.59 -17.42 2.66
N VAL A 257 5.80 -16.34 2.47
CA VAL A 257 4.34 -16.40 2.61
C VAL A 257 3.72 -17.41 1.64
N VAL A 258 4.12 -17.40 0.37
CA VAL A 258 3.63 -18.34 -0.64
C VAL A 258 3.87 -19.79 -0.24
N ILE A 259 4.97 -20.09 0.44
CA ILE A 259 5.26 -21.45 0.92
C ILE A 259 4.31 -21.83 2.06
N TYR A 260 4.19 -20.99 3.09
CA TYR A 260 3.43 -21.40 4.28
C TYR A 260 1.91 -21.20 4.17
N ILE A 261 1.42 -20.36 3.25
CA ILE A 261 -0.03 -20.08 3.08
C ILE A 261 -0.84 -21.35 2.78
N TRP A 262 -0.20 -22.40 2.25
CA TRP A 262 -0.82 -23.70 2.00
C TRP A 262 -1.19 -24.46 3.27
N PHE A 263 -0.47 -24.22 4.38
CA PHE A 263 -0.74 -24.85 5.67
C PHE A 263 -1.83 -24.14 6.47
N ILE A 264 -2.20 -22.91 6.09
CA ILE A 264 -3.27 -22.17 6.79
C ILE A 264 -4.61 -22.90 6.57
N PRO A 265 -5.39 -23.16 7.63
CA PRO A 265 -6.67 -23.83 7.52
C PRO A 265 -7.74 -22.91 6.92
N GLU A 266 -8.73 -23.53 6.27
CA GLU A 266 -9.91 -22.81 5.78
C GLU A 266 -10.80 -22.35 6.94
N SER A 267 -11.63 -21.34 6.71
CA SER A 267 -12.61 -20.89 7.68
C SER A 267 -13.62 -21.98 8.04
N ALA A 268 -13.67 -22.35 9.31
CA ALA A 268 -14.69 -23.26 9.83
C ALA A 268 -16.11 -22.69 9.63
N ARG A 269 -16.29 -21.37 9.72
CA ARG A 269 -17.58 -20.70 9.48
C ARG A 269 -18.04 -20.86 8.02
N TRP A 270 -17.12 -20.70 7.06
CA TRP A 270 -17.42 -20.89 5.65
C TRP A 270 -17.72 -22.36 5.31
N LEU A 271 -17.00 -23.32 5.90
CA LEU A 271 -17.28 -24.74 5.70
C LEU A 271 -18.68 -25.13 6.19
N LEU A 272 -19.08 -24.62 7.37
CA LEU A 272 -20.42 -24.81 7.91
C LEU A 272 -21.50 -24.20 7.02
N SER A 273 -21.27 -23.00 6.46
CA SER A 273 -22.24 -22.36 5.57
C SER A 273 -22.42 -23.09 4.24
N ARG A 274 -21.41 -23.85 3.80
CA ARG A 274 -21.46 -24.71 2.60
C ARG A 274 -21.96 -26.13 2.88
N GLY A 275 -22.38 -26.44 4.12
CA GLY A 275 -22.84 -27.77 4.52
C GLY A 275 -21.73 -28.81 4.68
N ARG A 276 -20.45 -28.41 4.64
CA ARG A 276 -19.29 -29.29 4.86
C ARG A 276 -19.00 -29.42 6.36
N THR A 277 -19.97 -29.94 7.10
CA THR A 277 -19.95 -29.99 8.56
C THR A 277 -18.83 -30.86 9.12
N GLU A 278 -18.58 -32.03 8.53
CA GLU A 278 -17.55 -32.95 9.03
C GLU A 278 -16.13 -32.39 8.90
N GLU A 279 -15.82 -31.73 7.79
CA GLU A 279 -14.54 -31.03 7.63
C GLU A 279 -14.39 -29.87 8.64
N ALA A 280 -15.47 -29.12 8.86
CA ALA A 280 -15.47 -28.06 9.86
C ALA A 280 -15.21 -28.62 11.26
N LYS A 281 -15.88 -29.71 11.65
CA LYS A 281 -15.66 -30.38 12.96
C LYS A 281 -14.21 -30.82 13.12
N GLN A 282 -13.61 -31.44 12.10
CA GLN A 282 -12.20 -31.85 12.14
C GLN A 282 -11.25 -30.68 12.37
N LEU A 283 -11.45 -29.56 11.67
CA LEU A 283 -10.63 -28.36 11.87
C LEU A 283 -10.82 -27.73 13.25
N ILE A 284 -12.06 -27.71 13.75
CA ILE A 284 -12.41 -27.20 15.08
C ILE A 284 -11.74 -28.05 16.17
N VAL A 285 -11.78 -29.38 16.06
CA VAL A 285 -11.09 -30.30 16.99
C VAL A 285 -9.58 -30.11 16.93
N LYS A 286 -9.01 -29.95 15.72
CA LYS A 286 -7.57 -29.67 15.56
C LYS A 286 -7.17 -28.35 16.22
N ALA A 287 -7.95 -27.28 16.03
CA ALA A 287 -7.72 -25.99 16.67
C ALA A 287 -7.81 -26.10 18.21
N ALA A 288 -8.78 -26.86 18.72
CA ALA A 288 -8.92 -27.12 20.16
C ALA A 288 -7.73 -27.89 20.74
N ALA A 289 -7.24 -28.91 20.03
CA ALA A 289 -6.06 -29.67 20.44
C ALA A 289 -4.81 -28.79 20.54
N ILE A 290 -4.60 -27.89 19.57
CA ILE A 290 -3.49 -26.92 19.59
C ILE A 290 -3.64 -25.94 20.77
N ASN A 291 -4.87 -25.54 21.09
CA ASN A 291 -5.19 -24.70 22.25
C ASN A 291 -5.23 -25.47 23.57
N LYS A 292 -4.91 -26.77 23.57
CA LYS A 292 -4.96 -27.67 24.75
C LYS A 292 -6.35 -27.69 25.42
N ARG A 293 -7.42 -27.65 24.62
CA ARG A 293 -8.81 -27.75 25.06
C ARG A 293 -9.55 -28.89 24.37
N THR A 294 -10.57 -29.40 25.02
CA THR A 294 -11.49 -30.42 24.49
C THR A 294 -12.83 -29.78 24.14
N VAL A 295 -13.39 -30.14 22.98
CA VAL A 295 -14.72 -29.69 22.55
C VAL A 295 -15.70 -30.83 22.77
N SER A 296 -16.88 -30.55 23.32
CA SER A 296 -17.90 -31.59 23.49
C SER A 296 -18.57 -31.94 22.15
N ASP A 297 -18.83 -33.23 21.94
CA ASP A 297 -19.53 -33.71 20.74
C ASP A 297 -20.96 -33.16 20.63
N SER A 298 -21.58 -32.84 21.77
CA SER A 298 -22.89 -32.18 21.85
C SER A 298 -22.90 -30.78 21.23
N LEU A 299 -21.81 -30.01 21.37
CA LEU A 299 -21.67 -28.69 20.76
C LEU A 299 -21.44 -28.80 19.25
N LEU A 300 -20.65 -29.79 18.82
CA LEU A 300 -20.34 -30.04 17.41
C LEU A 300 -21.55 -30.55 16.61
N ASN A 301 -22.44 -31.32 17.23
CA ASN A 301 -23.63 -31.88 16.58
C ASN A 301 -24.80 -30.89 16.51
N ASN A 302 -24.82 -29.83 17.33
CA ASN A 302 -25.86 -28.80 17.34
C ASN A 302 -25.59 -27.62 16.39
N VAL A 303 -24.58 -27.74 15.52
CA VAL A 303 -24.17 -26.68 14.58
C VAL A 303 -25.00 -26.77 13.30
N HIS A 304 -26.13 -26.07 13.27
CA HIS A 304 -26.87 -25.81 12.05
C HIS A 304 -26.62 -24.38 11.59
N PHE A 305 -26.03 -24.23 10.40
CA PHE A 305 -25.83 -22.94 9.76
C PHE A 305 -26.88 -22.76 8.66
N SER A 306 -27.74 -21.75 8.81
CA SER A 306 -28.76 -21.44 7.81
C SER A 306 -28.11 -20.73 6.61
N PHE A 307 -28.25 -21.31 5.42
CA PHE A 307 -27.77 -20.70 4.18
C PHE A 307 -28.69 -19.55 3.78
N PHE A 308 -28.14 -18.34 3.73
CA PHE A 308 -28.87 -17.19 3.22
C PHE A 308 -28.01 -16.37 2.25
N PRO A 309 -28.56 -15.94 1.10
CA PRO A 309 -27.88 -14.99 0.22
C PRO A 309 -27.76 -13.63 0.91
N ILE A 310 -26.59 -13.38 1.50
CA ILE A 310 -26.29 -12.22 2.36
C ILE A 310 -26.58 -10.89 1.63
N ILE A 311 -26.20 -10.79 0.35
CA ILE A 311 -26.40 -9.58 -0.46
C ILE A 311 -27.89 -9.24 -0.60
N HIS A 312 -28.73 -10.25 -0.86
CA HIS A 312 -30.17 -10.03 -1.02
C HIS A 312 -30.84 -9.61 0.29
N ILE A 313 -30.37 -10.12 1.43
CA ILE A 313 -30.89 -9.74 2.76
C ILE A 313 -30.53 -8.30 3.12
N ILE A 314 -29.32 -7.85 2.78
CA ILE A 314 -28.86 -6.50 3.11
C ILE A 314 -29.79 -5.47 2.46
N PHE A 315 -30.09 -5.60 1.17
CA PHE A 315 -30.93 -4.64 0.45
C PHE A 315 -32.43 -4.75 0.78
N ARG A 316 -32.88 -5.90 1.29
CA ARG A 316 -34.28 -6.09 1.70
C ARG A 316 -34.62 -5.41 3.03
N SER A 317 -33.64 -5.26 3.92
CA SER A 317 -33.84 -4.61 5.23
C SER A 317 -33.43 -3.13 5.17
N PRO A 318 -34.35 -2.18 5.35
CA PRO A 318 -34.01 -0.75 5.30
C PRO A 318 -33.00 -0.35 6.38
N VAL A 319 -32.97 -1.09 7.51
CA VAL A 319 -32.01 -0.88 8.59
C VAL A 319 -30.60 -1.26 8.16
N LEU A 320 -30.44 -2.42 7.50
CA LEU A 320 -29.13 -2.88 7.03
C LEU A 320 -28.61 -2.00 5.88
N THR A 321 -29.48 -1.60 4.95
CA THR A 321 -29.12 -0.65 3.88
C THR A 321 -28.64 0.68 4.44
N LYS A 322 -29.31 1.22 5.48
CA LYS A 322 -28.88 2.45 6.16
C LYS A 322 -27.47 2.31 6.75
N TYR A 323 -27.18 1.21 7.45
CA TYR A 323 -25.84 0.97 8.00
C TYR A 323 -24.78 0.76 6.93
N LEU A 324 -25.11 0.05 5.83
CA LEU A 324 -24.21 -0.10 4.69
C LEU A 324 -23.81 1.26 4.12
N PHE A 325 -24.78 2.16 3.90
CA PHE A 325 -24.52 3.48 3.35
C PHE A 325 -23.63 4.34 4.28
N ILE A 326 -23.93 4.37 5.59
CA ILE A 326 -23.14 5.12 6.58
C ILE A 326 -21.70 4.59 6.63
N ILE A 327 -21.51 3.27 6.68
CA ILE A 327 -20.18 2.65 6.76
C ILE A 327 -19.40 2.91 5.47
N THR A 328 -20.05 2.77 4.31
CA THR A 328 -19.41 3.02 3.00
C THR A 328 -18.97 4.46 2.87
N LEU A 329 -19.83 5.43 3.23
CA LEU A 329 -19.49 6.84 3.18
C LEU A 329 -18.35 7.19 4.15
N SER A 330 -18.40 6.65 5.37
CA SER A 330 -17.34 6.86 6.36
C SER A 330 -16.00 6.25 5.91
N TRP A 331 -16.03 5.06 5.31
CA TRP A 331 -14.86 4.42 4.72
C TRP A 331 -14.32 5.24 3.54
N PHE A 332 -15.18 5.74 2.67
CA PHE A 332 -14.79 6.58 1.55
C PHE A 332 -14.09 7.86 2.04
N SER A 333 -14.68 8.60 2.97
CA SER A 333 -14.08 9.82 3.53
C SER A 333 -12.72 9.56 4.20
N LEU A 334 -12.61 8.46 4.96
CA LEU A 334 -11.37 8.09 5.64
C LEU A 334 -10.27 7.70 4.64
N ASN A 335 -10.58 6.87 3.64
CA ASN A 335 -9.59 6.48 2.63
C ASN A 335 -9.19 7.66 1.75
N LEU A 336 -10.12 8.53 1.36
CA LEU A 336 -9.81 9.74 0.61
C LEU A 336 -8.83 10.64 1.37
N SER A 337 -9.09 10.88 2.66
CA SER A 337 -8.23 11.71 3.51
C SER A 337 -6.84 11.09 3.68
N ILE A 338 -6.77 9.79 3.95
CA ILE A 338 -5.51 9.06 4.11
C ILE A 338 -4.72 9.09 2.80
N PHE A 339 -5.29 8.64 1.68
CA PHE A 339 -4.55 8.57 0.42
C PHE A 339 -4.13 9.96 -0.11
N CYS A 340 -4.90 11.01 0.18
CA CYS A 340 -4.48 12.38 -0.11
C CYS A 340 -3.16 12.72 0.59
N VAL A 341 -3.06 12.43 1.90
CA VAL A 341 -1.82 12.64 2.66
C VAL A 341 -0.68 11.74 2.16
N TYR A 342 -0.95 10.48 1.84
CA TYR A 342 0.05 9.54 1.34
C TYR A 342 0.62 9.96 -0.03
N PHE A 343 -0.21 10.45 -0.94
CA PHE A 343 0.25 10.88 -2.27
C PHE A 343 0.91 12.26 -2.26
N ASN A 344 0.59 13.12 -1.29
CA ASN A 344 1.24 14.42 -1.13
C ASN A 344 2.45 14.39 -0.17
N MET A 345 3.03 13.22 0.14
CA MET A 345 4.17 13.14 1.07
C MET A 345 5.41 13.97 0.66
N GLY A 346 5.59 14.24 -0.63
CA GLY A 346 6.70 15.04 -1.13
C GLY A 346 6.62 16.54 -0.81
N SER A 347 5.44 17.08 -0.45
CA SER A 347 5.27 18.52 -0.21
C SER A 347 5.58 18.98 1.21
N PHE A 348 5.83 18.06 2.14
CA PHE A 348 6.03 18.38 3.57
C PHE A 348 7.40 19.04 3.87
N GLY A 349 8.22 19.34 2.87
CA GLY A 349 9.54 19.99 3.03
C GLY A 349 10.62 19.12 3.68
N TYR A 350 10.28 17.89 4.08
CA TYR A 350 11.23 16.87 4.54
C TYR A 350 11.56 15.91 3.41
N SER A 351 12.72 15.22 3.52
CA SER A 351 13.00 14.10 2.61
C SER A 351 11.90 13.05 2.72
N ILE A 352 11.49 12.47 1.59
CA ILE A 352 10.42 11.46 1.49
C ILE A 352 10.65 10.30 2.49
N PHE A 353 11.91 9.94 2.75
CA PHE A 353 12.31 8.89 3.70
C PHE A 353 11.92 9.22 5.15
N VAL A 354 12.18 10.46 5.57
CA VAL A 354 11.87 10.93 6.93
C VAL A 354 10.36 11.05 7.10
N THR A 355 9.66 11.56 6.09
CA THR A 355 8.19 11.64 6.10
C THR A 355 7.56 10.26 6.26
N GLN A 356 8.02 9.26 5.48
CA GLN A 356 7.55 7.88 5.56
C GLN A 356 7.81 7.25 6.94
N LEU A 357 9.01 7.47 7.50
CA LEU A 357 9.36 6.98 8.84
C LEU A 357 8.48 7.62 9.92
N LEU A 358 8.21 8.92 9.83
CA LEU A 358 7.37 9.64 10.77
C LEU A 358 5.93 9.10 10.75
N PHE A 359 5.35 8.86 9.57
CA PHE A 359 4.01 8.29 9.48
C PHE A 359 3.92 6.91 10.11
N GLY A 360 4.83 5.99 9.76
CA GLY A 360 4.88 4.67 10.40
C GLY A 360 5.08 4.76 11.92
N ALA A 361 5.97 5.64 12.38
CA ALA A 361 6.28 5.83 13.80
C ALA A 361 5.10 6.42 14.60
N ILE A 362 4.26 7.25 13.98
CA ILE A 362 3.04 7.80 14.58
C ILE A 362 1.91 6.76 14.59
N GLU A 363 1.78 5.95 13.53
CA GLU A 363 0.73 4.93 13.43
C GLU A 363 0.89 3.80 14.47
N ILE A 364 2.13 3.43 14.83
CA ILE A 364 2.39 2.38 15.84
C ILE A 364 1.74 2.68 17.21
N PRO A 365 2.08 3.78 17.92
CA PRO A 365 1.45 4.11 19.19
C PRO A 365 -0.03 4.40 19.04
N ALA A 366 -0.48 4.96 17.90
CA ALA A 366 -1.89 5.21 17.63
C ALA A 366 -2.70 3.90 17.55
N HIS A 367 -2.19 2.85 16.90
CA HIS A 367 -2.84 1.54 16.84
C HIS A 367 -2.85 0.83 18.20
N ILE A 368 -1.76 0.94 18.98
CA ILE A 368 -1.71 0.40 20.35
C ILE A 368 -2.74 1.09 21.24
N LEU A 369 -2.81 2.42 21.18
CA LEU A 369 -3.81 3.20 21.90
C LEU A 369 -5.23 2.84 21.45
N CYS A 370 -5.45 2.67 20.15
CA CYS A 370 -6.75 2.27 19.61
C CYS A 370 -7.19 0.89 20.15
N MET A 371 -6.28 -0.09 20.22
CA MET A 371 -6.58 -1.39 20.82
C MET A 371 -7.05 -1.27 22.27
N TRP A 372 -6.39 -0.44 23.08
CA TRP A 372 -6.78 -0.20 24.46
C TRP A 372 -8.12 0.56 24.57
N LEU A 373 -8.29 1.64 23.80
CA LEU A 373 -9.52 2.44 23.81
C LEU A 373 -10.75 1.65 23.35
N LEU A 374 -10.58 0.71 22.42
CA LEU A 374 -11.66 -0.17 21.96
C LEU A 374 -12.21 -1.07 23.07
N GLU A 375 -11.37 -1.47 24.04
CA GLU A 375 -11.79 -2.27 25.19
C GLU A 375 -12.49 -1.41 26.25
N VAL A 376 -12.09 -0.15 26.40
CA VAL A 376 -12.63 0.76 27.44
C VAL A 376 -13.92 1.43 27.01
N PHE A 377 -13.94 2.10 25.85
CA PHE A 377 -15.05 2.95 25.40
C PHE A 377 -16.00 2.25 24.42
N GLY A 378 -15.61 1.06 23.95
CA GLY A 378 -16.34 0.33 22.92
C GLY A 378 -16.23 0.94 21.53
N ARG A 379 -16.71 0.18 20.54
CA ARG A 379 -16.44 0.44 19.10
C ARG A 379 -17.15 1.69 18.57
N LYS A 380 -18.41 1.91 18.95
CA LYS A 380 -19.25 2.97 18.37
C LYS A 380 -18.80 4.36 18.79
N ILE A 381 -18.54 4.55 20.09
CA ILE A 381 -18.12 5.86 20.63
C ILE A 381 -16.76 6.24 20.04
N LEU A 382 -15.81 5.29 20.05
CA LEU A 382 -14.48 5.53 19.51
C LEU A 382 -14.54 5.90 18.02
N PHE A 383 -15.31 5.16 17.21
CA PHE A 383 -15.46 5.43 15.77
C PHE A 383 -15.98 6.85 15.47
N VAL A 384 -17.00 7.31 16.21
CA VAL A 384 -17.55 8.67 16.04
C VAL A 384 -16.55 9.72 16.51
N ALA A 385 -15.89 9.51 17.65
CA ALA A 385 -14.91 10.44 18.19
C ALA A 385 -13.70 10.62 17.26
N THR A 386 -13.18 9.54 16.67
CA THR A 386 -12.05 9.60 15.72
C THR A 386 -12.43 10.28 14.41
N LEU A 387 -13.66 10.07 13.91
CA LEU A 387 -14.12 10.75 12.70
C LEU A 387 -14.32 12.25 12.93
N LEU A 388 -14.90 12.65 14.06
CA LEU A 388 -15.10 14.07 14.39
C LEU A 388 -13.77 14.79 14.64
N SER A 389 -12.83 14.16 15.35
CA SER A 389 -11.51 14.74 15.59
C SER A 389 -10.68 14.85 14.30
N GLY A 390 -10.72 13.83 13.44
CA GLY A 390 -10.09 13.89 12.11
C GLY A 390 -10.69 14.99 11.24
N GLY A 391 -12.03 15.09 11.19
CA GLY A 391 -12.72 16.15 10.45
C GLY A 391 -12.40 17.56 10.97
N LEU A 392 -12.36 17.74 12.29
CA LEU A 392 -11.97 19.02 12.90
C LEU A 392 -10.53 19.38 12.56
N SER A 393 -9.62 18.41 12.56
CA SER A 393 -8.21 18.61 12.21
C SER A 393 -8.07 19.10 10.76
N CYS A 394 -8.78 18.49 9.81
CA CYS A 394 -8.78 18.95 8.41
C CYS A 394 -9.30 20.39 8.26
N ILE A 395 -10.30 20.80 9.05
CA ILE A 395 -10.81 22.18 9.04
C ILE A 395 -9.77 23.15 9.65
N LEU A 396 -9.10 22.74 10.73
CA LEU A 396 -8.09 23.57 11.39
C LEU A 396 -6.88 23.85 10.50
N VAL A 397 -6.53 22.94 9.58
CA VAL A 397 -5.45 23.18 8.60
C VAL A 397 -5.74 24.42 7.73
N LEU A 398 -7.01 24.68 7.39
CA LEU A 398 -7.40 25.88 6.62
C LEU A 398 -7.20 27.19 7.39
N ALA A 399 -7.09 27.15 8.71
CA ALA A 399 -6.88 28.32 9.56
C ALA A 399 -5.40 28.71 9.70
N VAL A 400 -4.47 27.87 9.21
CA VAL A 400 -3.03 28.14 9.28
C VAL A 400 -2.61 29.06 8.12
N PRO A 401 -2.08 30.27 8.38
CA PRO A 401 -1.67 31.18 7.31
C PRO A 401 -0.47 30.63 6.53
N GLN A 402 -0.54 30.75 5.20
CA GLN A 402 0.45 30.22 4.24
C GLN A 402 1.89 30.69 4.52
N ASP A 403 2.05 31.91 5.06
CA ASP A 403 3.37 32.53 5.30
C ASP A 403 4.14 31.98 6.52
N ARG A 404 3.51 31.19 7.40
CA ARG A 404 4.14 30.64 8.62
C ARG A 404 4.27 29.12 8.62
N ALA A 405 3.91 28.46 7.52
CA ALA A 405 3.85 27.02 7.46
C ALA A 405 4.71 26.48 6.31
N PRO A 406 5.95 26.04 6.58
CA PRO A 406 6.58 25.02 5.74
C PRO A 406 5.80 23.69 5.72
N LEU A 407 4.69 23.60 6.48
CA LEU A 407 3.85 22.40 6.70
C LEU A 407 2.44 22.46 6.08
N ALA A 408 2.01 23.59 5.51
CA ALA A 408 0.65 23.75 4.96
C ALA A 408 0.60 24.24 3.50
N ALA A 409 1.75 24.46 2.87
CA ALA A 409 1.84 24.87 1.48
C ALA A 409 1.84 23.63 0.55
N SER A 410 0.65 23.04 0.38
CA SER A 410 0.13 22.43 -0.85
C SER A 410 -0.79 21.24 -0.50
N ILE A 411 -2.03 21.56 -0.12
CA ILE A 411 -3.17 20.65 -0.29
C ILE A 411 -3.81 20.97 -1.63
#